data_AF-A0A0R1WI60-F1
#
_entry.id   AF-A0A0R1WI60-F1
#
_cell.length_a   1.000
_cell.length_b   1.000
_cell.length_c   1.000
_cell.angle_alpha   90.00
_cell.angle_beta   90.00
_cell.angle_gamma   90.00
#
_symmetry.space_group_name_H-M   'P 1'
#
loop_
_entity.id
_entity.type
_entity.pdbx_description
1 polymer ?
#
loop_
_entity_poly.entity_id
_entity_poly.type
_entity_poly.pdbx_seq_one_letter_code
_entity_poly.pdbx_strand_id
1 'polypeptide(L)'
;MTEFRGLVRNLMSDKWRMMNWIVIVDLIFLVVLDLLRIFTGNWDGVLIPEHSFEAFYCTIIIANLVGFVLVARSNERVFTSSNYRLIPTSDTKLYFSNILTTFAAFTYLQILEAIIGNIIYFVSGSSMYSSASMNGLSVLTFFQITLLLIFSTVLLWTAITLIHFLINWISSFLPFARQKFVSFILYIVITVVGLIVFNLTTGKFFEMIYSTSQGNASLQQLTNVIWLILGITFAWIALFTVINIYLLKRWTETIR
;
A
#
# COMPACT_ATOMS: atom_id res chain seq x y z
N MET A 1 30.48 -7.91 4.47
CA MET A 1 29.28 -7.29 3.83
C MET A 1 28.11 -8.22 4.05
N THR A 2 26.94 -7.69 4.38
CA THR A 2 25.74 -8.53 4.57
C THR A 2 25.16 -8.95 3.22
N GLU A 3 24.94 -10.25 3.07
CA GLU A 3 24.29 -10.83 1.89
C GLU A 3 22.89 -10.24 1.70
N PHE A 4 22.49 -10.03 0.44
CA PHE A 4 21.17 -9.44 0.10
C PHE A 4 20.03 -10.25 0.72
N ARG A 5 20.15 -11.58 0.65
CA ARG A 5 19.19 -12.52 1.23
C ARG A 5 19.08 -12.40 2.75
N GLY A 6 20.19 -12.18 3.45
CA GLY A 6 20.19 -12.00 4.91
C GLY A 6 19.49 -10.71 5.33
N LEU A 7 19.74 -9.61 4.61
CA LEU A 7 19.06 -8.34 4.81
C LEU A 7 17.55 -8.47 4.59
N VAL A 8 17.13 -9.03 3.45
CA VAL A 8 15.71 -9.23 3.10
C VAL A 8 15.02 -10.09 4.14
N ARG A 9 15.63 -11.19 4.59
CA ARG A 9 15.05 -12.07 5.60
C ARG A 9 14.79 -11.35 6.92
N ASN A 10 15.75 -10.56 7.39
CA ASN A 10 15.63 -9.83 8.66
C ASN A 10 14.57 -8.71 8.58
N LEU A 11 14.52 -7.97 7.48
CA LEU A 11 13.49 -6.95 7.27
C LEU A 11 12.09 -7.56 7.13
N MET A 12 12.01 -8.74 6.50
CA MET A 12 10.76 -9.46 6.29
C MET A 12 10.18 -10.05 7.58
N SER A 13 11.02 -10.56 8.49
CA SER A 13 10.52 -11.23 9.71
C SER A 13 9.69 -10.31 10.60
N ASP A 14 10.10 -9.05 10.75
CA ASP A 14 9.36 -8.08 11.55
C ASP A 14 8.01 -7.73 10.91
N LYS A 15 8.01 -7.51 9.58
CA LYS A 15 6.80 -7.20 8.82
C LYS A 15 5.83 -8.39 8.79
N TRP A 16 6.35 -9.61 8.64
CA TRP A 16 5.54 -10.83 8.63
C TRP A 16 4.81 -11.05 9.96
N ARG A 17 5.52 -10.94 11.10
CA ARG A 17 4.88 -11.02 12.42
C ARG A 17 3.77 -10.00 12.57
N MET A 18 3.97 -8.78 12.07
CA MET A 18 2.97 -7.72 12.09
C MET A 18 1.72 -8.09 11.27
N MET A 19 1.89 -8.66 10.07
CA MET A 19 0.74 -9.07 9.23
C MET A 19 -0.07 -10.19 9.89
N ASN A 20 0.59 -11.16 10.52
CA ASN A 20 -0.11 -12.21 11.26
C ASN A 20 -0.94 -11.65 12.40
N TRP A 21 -0.42 -10.66 13.13
CA TRP A 21 -1.18 -10.01 14.21
C TRP A 21 -2.42 -9.28 13.70
N ILE A 22 -2.34 -8.63 12.54
CA ILE A 22 -3.51 -7.97 11.93
C ILE A 22 -4.60 -9.00 11.64
N VAL A 23 -4.24 -10.10 10.98
CA VAL A 23 -5.18 -11.18 10.66
C VAL A 23 -5.79 -11.81 11.91
N ILE A 24 -4.99 -12.05 12.96
CA ILE A 24 -5.51 -12.57 14.23
C ILE A 24 -6.52 -11.62 14.86
N VAL A 25 -6.20 -10.32 14.91
CA VAL A 25 -7.12 -9.31 15.47
C VAL A 25 -8.40 -9.21 14.64
N ASP A 26 -8.29 -9.26 13.32
CA ASP A 26 -9.43 -9.24 12.40
C ASP A 26 -10.37 -10.44 12.61
N LEU A 27 -9.79 -11.64 12.73
CA LEU A 27 -10.55 -12.86 13.03
C LEU A 27 -11.23 -12.81 14.41
N ILE A 28 -10.55 -12.30 15.44
CA ILE A 28 -11.16 -12.10 16.76
C ILE A 28 -12.34 -11.13 16.66
N PHE A 29 -12.19 -10.04 15.91
CA PHE A 29 -13.25 -9.06 15.71
C PHE A 29 -14.47 -9.68 15.01
N LEU A 30 -14.25 -10.49 13.98
CA LEU A 30 -15.31 -11.24 13.30
C LEU A 30 -16.06 -12.17 14.26
N VAL A 31 -15.33 -12.93 15.09
CA VAL A 31 -15.94 -13.82 16.10
C VAL A 31 -16.78 -13.02 17.10
N VAL A 32 -16.33 -11.84 17.53
CA VAL A 32 -17.09 -10.97 18.44
C VAL A 32 -18.38 -10.46 17.79
N LEU A 33 -18.32 -10.06 16.51
CA LEU A 33 -19.51 -9.64 15.76
C LEU A 33 -20.54 -10.78 15.65
N ASP A 34 -20.08 -11.99 15.34
CA ASP A 34 -20.95 -13.16 15.24
C ASP A 34 -21.58 -13.48 16.60
N LEU A 35 -20.81 -13.47 17.70
CA LEU A 35 -21.33 -13.69 19.06
C LEU A 35 -22.39 -12.65 19.46
N LEU A 36 -22.15 -11.36 19.19
CA LEU A 36 -23.11 -10.29 19.49
C LEU A 36 -24.44 -10.50 18.78
N ARG A 37 -24.41 -11.06 17.56
CA ARG A 37 -25.63 -11.37 16.81
C ARG A 37 -26.43 -12.51 17.43
N ILE A 38 -25.76 -13.51 18.01
CA ILE A 38 -26.42 -14.58 18.79
C ILE A 38 -27.16 -13.97 19.99
N PHE A 39 -26.52 -13.06 20.72
CA PHE A 39 -27.13 -12.46 21.92
C PHE A 39 -28.26 -11.46 21.63
N THR A 40 -28.26 -10.81 20.46
CA THR A 40 -29.30 -9.83 20.09
C THR A 40 -30.57 -10.45 19.52
N GLY A 41 -30.67 -11.79 19.50
CA GLY A 41 -31.89 -12.51 19.11
C GLY A 41 -32.15 -12.57 17.60
N ASN A 42 -31.25 -12.03 16.77
CA ASN A 42 -31.31 -12.11 15.31
C ASN A 42 -30.73 -13.43 14.77
N TRP A 43 -31.02 -14.53 15.48
CA TRP A 43 -30.45 -15.85 15.22
C TRP A 43 -31.34 -16.62 14.26
N ASP A 44 -31.13 -16.39 12.97
CA ASP A 44 -31.78 -17.14 11.91
C ASP A 44 -30.75 -18.08 11.28
N GLY A 45 -30.92 -19.40 11.48
CA GLY A 45 -29.93 -20.43 11.16
C GLY A 45 -29.48 -20.47 9.70
N VAL A 46 -30.22 -19.82 8.81
CA VAL A 46 -29.93 -19.70 7.37
C VAL A 46 -29.14 -18.43 7.04
N LEU A 47 -29.31 -17.33 7.80
CA LEU A 47 -28.70 -16.02 7.50
C LEU A 47 -27.35 -15.79 8.18
N ILE A 48 -26.99 -16.61 9.17
CA ILE A 48 -25.71 -16.49 9.90
C ILE A 48 -24.51 -16.66 8.95
N PRO A 49 -24.44 -17.69 8.09
CA PRO A 49 -23.25 -17.92 7.31
C PRO A 49 -23.06 -16.84 6.23
N GLU A 50 -24.15 -16.31 5.66
CA GLU A 50 -24.11 -15.17 4.73
C GLU A 50 -23.66 -13.88 5.43
N HIS A 51 -24.14 -13.63 6.65
CA HIS A 51 -23.70 -12.46 7.42
C HIS A 51 -22.22 -12.49 7.80
N SER A 52 -21.69 -13.64 8.25
CA SER A 52 -20.27 -13.77 8.59
C SER A 52 -19.39 -13.49 7.36
N PHE A 53 -19.85 -13.89 6.18
CA PHE A 53 -19.19 -13.59 4.92
C PHE A 53 -19.21 -12.07 4.61
N GLU A 54 -20.37 -11.42 4.66
CA GLU A 54 -20.49 -9.97 4.44
C GLU A 54 -19.68 -9.15 5.46
N ALA A 55 -19.75 -9.53 6.75
CA ALA A 55 -18.98 -8.91 7.82
C ALA A 55 -17.48 -9.01 7.54
N PHE A 56 -16.99 -10.18 7.10
CA PHE A 56 -15.60 -10.37 6.74
C PHE A 56 -15.15 -9.42 5.60
N TYR A 57 -15.98 -9.21 4.57
CA TYR A 57 -15.64 -8.25 3.50
C TYR A 57 -15.48 -6.82 4.02
N CYS A 58 -16.34 -6.40 4.94
CA CYS A 58 -16.20 -5.08 5.56
C CYS A 58 -14.93 -4.98 6.42
N THR A 59 -14.59 -6.03 7.16
CA THR A 59 -13.43 -6.02 8.05
C THR A 59 -12.11 -6.10 7.28
N ILE A 60 -12.06 -6.85 6.16
CA ILE A 60 -10.91 -6.88 5.23
C ILE A 60 -10.50 -5.48 4.81
N ILE A 61 -11.45 -4.59 4.46
CA ILE A 61 -11.13 -3.22 4.01
C ILE A 61 -10.39 -2.46 5.13
N ILE A 62 -10.83 -2.62 6.38
CA ILE A 62 -10.20 -2.00 7.54
C ILE A 62 -8.83 -2.63 7.82
N ALA A 63 -8.73 -3.96 7.80
CA ALA A 63 -7.50 -4.70 7.98
C ALA A 63 -6.43 -4.30 6.93
N ASN A 64 -6.85 -4.11 5.67
CA ASN A 64 -6.02 -3.62 4.58
C ASN A 64 -5.51 -2.21 4.82
N LEU A 65 -6.37 -1.30 5.26
CA LEU A 65 -5.99 0.08 5.59
C LEU A 65 -4.97 0.09 6.74
N VAL A 66 -5.23 -0.66 7.81
CA VAL A 66 -4.33 -0.79 8.95
C VAL A 66 -3.01 -1.43 8.53
N GLY A 67 -3.05 -2.49 7.74
CA GLY A 67 -1.88 -3.17 7.19
C GLY A 67 -1.03 -2.25 6.33
N PHE A 68 -1.66 -1.47 5.45
CA PHE A 68 -0.99 -0.50 4.61
C PHE A 68 -0.26 0.57 5.45
N VAL A 69 -0.94 1.15 6.45
CA VAL A 69 -0.35 2.18 7.34
C VAL A 69 0.80 1.61 8.18
N LEU A 70 0.62 0.42 8.76
CA LEU A 70 1.64 -0.19 9.61
C LEU A 70 2.88 -0.61 8.81
N VAL A 71 2.69 -1.15 7.61
CA VAL A 71 3.78 -1.49 6.68
C VAL A 71 4.49 -0.23 6.20
N ALA A 72 3.76 0.85 5.88
CA ALA A 72 4.35 2.15 5.55
C ALA A 72 5.21 2.70 6.71
N ARG A 73 4.72 2.62 7.95
CA ARG A 73 5.50 3.00 9.13
C ARG A 73 6.75 2.14 9.31
N SER A 74 6.62 0.82 9.11
CA SER A 74 7.77 -0.09 9.18
C SER A 74 8.79 0.23 8.09
N ASN A 75 8.34 0.62 6.90
CA ASN A 75 9.20 1.04 5.79
C ASN A 75 10.05 2.26 6.18
N GLU A 76 9.45 3.30 6.76
CA GLU A 76 10.21 4.49 7.22
C GLU A 76 11.16 4.19 8.38
N ARG A 77 10.79 3.28 9.28
CA ARG A 77 11.62 2.91 10.43
C ARG A 77 12.97 2.33 10.01
N VAL A 78 13.03 1.65 8.86
CA VAL A 78 14.28 1.08 8.33
C VAL A 78 15.28 2.17 7.95
N PHE A 79 14.79 3.32 7.45
CA PHE A 79 15.66 4.43 7.05
C PHE A 79 16.06 5.35 8.21
N THR A 80 15.26 5.38 9.29
CA THR A 80 15.46 6.28 10.43
C THR A 80 16.15 5.64 11.63
N SER A 81 16.03 4.32 11.81
CA SER A 81 16.58 3.62 12.98
C SER A 81 18.08 3.34 12.84
N SER A 82 18.84 3.68 13.87
CA SER A 82 20.29 3.42 13.96
C SER A 82 20.65 1.94 13.79
N ASN A 83 19.76 1.03 14.19
CA ASN A 83 20.01 -0.42 14.12
C ASN A 83 20.17 -0.93 12.68
N TYR A 84 19.42 -0.39 11.73
CA TYR A 84 19.48 -0.83 10.32
C TYR A 84 20.58 -0.09 9.53
N ARG A 85 21.03 1.07 10.02
CA ARG A 85 22.11 1.86 9.40
C ARG A 85 23.52 1.36 9.73
N LEU A 86 23.67 0.61 10.83
CA LEU A 86 24.92 -0.06 11.20
C LEU A 86 25.18 -1.32 10.35
N ILE A 87 24.21 -1.76 9.56
CA ILE A 87 24.36 -2.91 8.67
C ILE A 87 25.26 -2.50 7.49
N PRO A 88 26.42 -3.15 7.27
CA PRO A 88 27.35 -2.79 6.21
C PRO A 88 26.79 -3.17 4.82
N THR A 89 25.93 -2.30 4.30
CA THR A 89 25.22 -2.40 3.01
C THR A 89 25.21 -1.06 2.30
N SER A 90 25.08 -1.06 0.96
CA SER A 90 24.90 0.17 0.21
C SER A 90 23.48 0.71 0.35
N ASP A 91 23.34 2.03 0.35
CA ASP A 91 22.05 2.73 0.48
C ASP A 91 21.03 2.29 -0.57
N THR A 92 21.49 2.08 -1.81
CA THR A 92 20.66 1.57 -2.90
C THR A 92 20.14 0.16 -2.62
N LYS A 93 21.00 -0.73 -2.08
CA LYS A 93 20.61 -2.09 -1.71
C LYS A 93 19.61 -2.08 -0.57
N LEU A 94 19.84 -1.24 0.44
CA LEU A 94 18.92 -1.06 1.58
C LEU A 94 17.54 -0.56 1.12
N TYR A 95 17.50 0.44 0.23
CA TYR A 95 16.26 0.99 -0.32
C TYR A 95 15.45 -0.08 -1.07
N PHE A 96 16.07 -0.79 -2.03
CA PHE A 96 15.37 -1.82 -2.80
C PHE A 96 14.93 -3.00 -1.93
N SER A 97 15.77 -3.47 -1.01
CA SER A 97 15.38 -4.53 -0.07
C SER A 97 14.22 -4.12 0.82
N ASN A 98 14.18 -2.86 1.27
CA ASN A 98 13.09 -2.38 2.10
C ASN A 98 11.77 -2.31 1.32
N ILE A 99 11.75 -1.67 0.15
CA ILE A 99 10.55 -1.61 -0.70
C ILE A 99 10.09 -3.01 -1.11
N LEU A 100 11.01 -3.91 -1.48
CA LEU A 100 10.68 -5.29 -1.83
C LEU A 100 10.05 -6.06 -0.67
N THR A 101 10.59 -5.91 0.54
CA THR A 101 10.02 -6.58 1.73
C THR A 101 8.70 -5.95 2.19
N THR A 102 8.53 -4.64 2.00
CA THR A 102 7.26 -3.93 2.21
C THR A 102 6.19 -4.48 1.27
N PHE A 103 6.50 -4.60 -0.02
CA PHE A 103 5.62 -5.20 -1.01
C PHE A 103 5.32 -6.66 -0.70
N ALA A 104 6.34 -7.48 -0.44
CA ALA A 104 6.15 -8.90 -0.13
C ALA A 104 5.30 -9.12 1.12
N ALA A 105 5.46 -8.30 2.16
CA ALA A 105 4.67 -8.40 3.38
C ALA A 105 3.20 -8.05 3.14
N PHE A 106 2.92 -7.00 2.37
CA PHE A 106 1.54 -6.64 2.04
C PHE A 106 0.88 -7.69 1.14
N THR A 107 1.61 -8.21 0.14
CA THR A 107 1.14 -9.32 -0.70
C THR A 107 0.85 -10.57 0.12
N TYR A 108 1.67 -10.85 1.15
CA TYR A 108 1.40 -11.94 2.08
C TYR A 108 0.07 -11.77 2.83
N LEU A 109 -0.26 -10.54 3.26
CA LEU A 109 -1.55 -10.23 3.87
C LEU A 109 -2.70 -10.45 2.88
N GLN A 110 -2.57 -10.01 1.62
CA GLN A 110 -3.59 -10.28 0.57
C GLN A 110 -3.85 -11.77 0.38
N ILE A 111 -2.79 -12.58 0.35
CA ILE A 111 -2.90 -14.03 0.17
C ILE A 111 -3.60 -14.68 1.37
N LEU A 112 -3.26 -14.27 2.60
CA LEU A 112 -3.92 -14.78 3.80
C LEU A 112 -5.42 -14.45 3.82
N GLU A 113 -5.77 -13.19 3.59
CA GLU A 113 -7.17 -12.75 3.56
C GLU A 113 -7.96 -13.45 2.46
N ALA A 114 -7.36 -13.64 1.28
CA ALA A 114 -7.98 -14.39 0.20
C ALA A 114 -8.24 -15.86 0.58
N ILE A 115 -7.29 -16.54 1.23
CA ILE A 115 -7.47 -17.92 1.69
C ILE A 115 -8.59 -17.99 2.73
N ILE A 116 -8.58 -17.12 3.74
CA ILE A 116 -9.59 -17.07 4.79
C ILE A 116 -10.97 -16.78 4.20
N GLY A 117 -11.07 -15.79 3.30
CA GLY A 117 -12.32 -15.44 2.63
C GLY A 117 -12.92 -16.57 1.82
N ASN A 118 -12.08 -17.36 1.13
CA ASN A 118 -12.54 -18.56 0.42
C ASN A 118 -13.04 -19.65 1.38
N ILE A 119 -12.40 -19.82 2.55
CA ILE A 119 -12.87 -20.77 3.58
C ILE A 119 -14.22 -20.32 4.13
N ILE A 120 -14.36 -19.05 4.51
CA ILE A 120 -15.63 -18.49 5.02
C ILE A 120 -16.72 -18.60 3.96
N TYR A 121 -16.40 -18.29 2.70
CA TYR A 121 -17.33 -18.48 1.58
C TYR A 121 -17.80 -19.92 1.45
N PHE A 122 -16.87 -20.88 1.41
CA PHE A 122 -17.20 -22.29 1.27
C PHE A 122 -18.08 -22.79 2.42
N VAL A 123 -17.77 -22.38 3.66
CA VAL A 123 -18.59 -22.70 4.84
C VAL A 123 -19.95 -22.01 4.80
N SER A 124 -20.01 -20.80 4.25
CA SER A 124 -21.24 -20.02 4.21
C SER A 124 -22.32 -20.61 3.29
N GLY A 125 -21.90 -21.38 2.27
CA GLY A 125 -22.82 -21.81 1.21
C GLY A 125 -23.47 -20.66 0.44
N SER A 126 -22.98 -19.42 0.62
CA SER A 126 -23.57 -18.23 0.01
C SER A 126 -23.50 -18.33 -1.50
N SER A 127 -24.57 -17.90 -2.17
CA SER A 127 -24.65 -17.90 -3.63
C SER A 127 -24.11 -16.59 -4.24
N MET A 128 -23.56 -15.67 -3.44
CA MET A 128 -23.11 -14.35 -3.89
C MET A 128 -22.09 -14.41 -5.03
N TYR A 129 -21.17 -15.39 -5.04
CA TYR A 129 -20.23 -15.56 -6.16
C TYR A 129 -20.85 -16.22 -7.41
N SER A 130 -22.00 -16.88 -7.29
CA SER A 130 -22.69 -17.45 -8.47
C SER A 130 -23.22 -16.37 -9.42
N SER A 131 -23.39 -15.14 -8.92
CA SER A 131 -23.85 -13.98 -9.70
C SER A 131 -22.71 -13.17 -10.31
N ALA A 132 -21.49 -13.30 -9.79
CA ALA A 132 -20.30 -12.64 -10.33
C ALA A 132 -19.75 -13.46 -11.52
N SER A 133 -20.57 -13.66 -12.54
CA SER A 133 -20.08 -14.22 -13.80
C SER A 133 -19.06 -13.23 -14.36
N MET A 134 -17.77 -13.59 -14.37
CA MET A 134 -16.72 -12.82 -15.03
C MET A 134 -16.85 -12.83 -16.57
N ASN A 135 -18.01 -13.21 -17.11
CA ASN A 135 -18.28 -13.32 -18.55
C ASN A 135 -18.14 -12.01 -19.33
N GLY A 136 -17.90 -10.87 -18.66
CA GLY A 136 -17.66 -9.58 -19.30
C GLY A 136 -16.24 -9.00 -19.13
N LEU A 137 -15.42 -9.53 -18.22
CA LEU A 137 -14.06 -9.03 -17.99
C LEU A 137 -13.06 -9.90 -18.73
N SER A 138 -12.44 -9.33 -19.77
CA SER A 138 -11.34 -10.00 -20.46
C SER A 138 -10.19 -10.26 -19.47
N VAL A 139 -9.48 -11.39 -19.64
CA VAL A 139 -8.27 -11.74 -18.86
C VAL A 139 -7.26 -10.58 -18.88
N LEU A 140 -7.20 -9.84 -19.99
CA LEU A 140 -6.35 -8.66 -20.14
C LEU A 140 -6.76 -7.53 -19.18
N THR A 141 -8.04 -7.21 -19.09
CA THR A 141 -8.55 -6.17 -18.18
C THR A 141 -8.30 -6.53 -16.72
N PHE A 142 -8.45 -7.81 -16.33
CA PHE A 142 -8.12 -8.28 -14.99
C PHE A 142 -6.63 -8.11 -14.67
N PHE A 143 -5.76 -8.48 -15.60
CA PHE A 143 -4.31 -8.29 -15.46
C PHE A 143 -3.95 -6.81 -15.31
N GLN A 144 -4.55 -5.92 -16.11
CA GLN A 144 -4.33 -4.48 -16.04
C GLN A 144 -4.75 -3.87 -14.70
N ILE A 145 -5.93 -4.21 -14.19
CA ILE A 145 -6.42 -3.73 -12.90
C ILE A 145 -5.50 -4.21 -11.77
N THR A 146 -5.09 -5.48 -11.83
CA THR A 146 -4.15 -6.04 -10.85
C THR A 146 -2.81 -5.31 -10.87
N LEU A 147 -2.25 -5.07 -12.06
CA LEU A 147 -1.01 -4.31 -12.21
C LEU A 147 -1.14 -2.88 -11.68
N LEU A 148 -2.29 -2.24 -11.92
CA LEU A 148 -2.59 -0.87 -11.48
C LEU A 148 -2.63 -0.78 -9.96
N LEU A 149 -3.26 -1.75 -9.29
CA LEU A 149 -3.28 -1.82 -7.83
C LEU A 149 -1.87 -1.98 -7.25
N ILE A 150 -1.05 -2.85 -7.85
CA ILE A 150 0.35 -3.05 -7.43
C ILE A 150 1.16 -1.75 -7.60
N PHE A 151 1.10 -1.13 -8.77
CA PHE A 151 1.85 0.10 -9.05
C PHE A 151 1.39 1.26 -8.17
N SER A 152 0.08 1.40 -7.96
CA SER A 152 -0.47 2.45 -7.08
C SER A 152 0.02 2.27 -5.63
N THR A 153 0.03 1.04 -5.12
CA THR A 153 0.51 0.76 -3.76
C THR A 153 2.00 1.08 -3.61
N VAL A 154 2.83 0.66 -4.58
CA VAL A 154 4.27 0.99 -4.59
C VAL A 154 4.50 2.49 -4.75
N LEU A 155 3.72 3.18 -5.59
CA LEU A 155 3.79 4.62 -5.74
C LEU A 155 3.53 5.33 -4.41
N LEU A 156 2.51 4.91 -3.66
CA LEU A 156 2.22 5.53 -2.36
C LEU A 156 3.36 5.34 -1.37
N TRP A 157 3.97 4.15 -1.25
CA TRP A 157 5.12 3.96 -0.35
C TRP A 157 6.35 4.75 -0.80
N THR A 158 6.60 4.84 -2.10
CA THR A 158 7.71 5.67 -2.63
C THR A 158 7.45 7.18 -2.46
N ALA A 159 6.19 7.62 -2.47
CA ALA A 159 5.80 8.99 -2.16
C ALA A 159 5.93 9.30 -0.65
N ILE A 160 5.50 8.38 0.23
CA ILE A 160 5.62 8.55 1.69
C ILE A 160 7.10 8.67 2.10
N THR A 161 7.96 7.80 1.58
CA THR A 161 9.43 7.89 1.78
C THR A 161 10.00 9.21 1.29
N LEU A 162 9.56 9.69 0.12
CA LEU A 162 10.00 10.96 -0.44
C LEU A 162 9.62 12.14 0.46
N ILE A 163 8.36 12.20 0.91
CA ILE A 163 7.88 13.23 1.84
C ILE A 163 8.72 13.20 3.12
N HIS A 164 8.98 12.01 3.68
CA HIS A 164 9.79 11.87 4.89
C HIS A 164 11.22 12.38 4.69
N PHE A 165 11.87 12.04 3.57
CA PHE A 165 13.22 12.53 3.25
C PHE A 165 13.26 14.03 2.97
N LEU A 166 12.28 14.58 2.27
CA LEU A 166 12.19 16.03 2.02
C LEU A 166 12.02 16.81 3.31
N ILE A 167 11.21 16.31 4.27
CA ILE A 167 11.07 16.95 5.59
C ILE A 167 12.39 16.94 6.33
N ASN A 168 13.06 15.78 6.40
CA ASN A 168 14.36 15.67 7.07
C ASN A 168 15.39 16.61 6.43
N TRP A 169 15.39 16.72 5.11
CA TRP A 169 16.24 17.63 4.37
C TRP A 169 15.93 19.11 4.66
N ILE A 170 14.67 19.54 4.52
CA ILE A 170 14.24 20.93 4.76
C ILE A 170 14.45 21.32 6.24
N SER A 171 14.27 20.38 7.16
CA SER A 171 14.46 20.61 8.59
C SER A 171 15.89 21.00 8.96
N SER A 172 16.87 20.67 8.12
CA SER A 172 18.27 21.08 8.32
C SER A 172 18.51 22.58 8.10
N PHE A 173 17.65 23.24 7.32
CA PHE A 173 17.76 24.67 7.01
C PHE A 173 16.90 25.56 7.92
N LEU A 174 15.96 24.97 8.67
CA LEU A 174 15.02 25.70 9.49
C LEU A 174 15.40 25.61 10.98
N PRO A 175 15.73 26.74 11.65
CA PRO A 175 16.16 26.72 13.06
C PRO A 175 15.09 26.18 14.02
N PHE A 176 13.82 26.23 13.64
CA PHE A 176 12.68 25.76 14.44
C PHE A 176 12.10 24.41 13.98
N ALA A 177 12.62 23.77 12.93
CA ALA A 177 12.01 22.56 12.38
C ALA A 177 12.08 21.33 13.28
N ARG A 178 12.88 21.36 14.35
CA ARG A 178 12.89 20.33 15.40
C ARG A 178 11.70 20.44 16.36
N GLN A 179 10.94 21.54 16.33
CA GLN A 179 9.72 21.68 17.12
C GLN A 179 8.62 20.79 16.52
N LYS A 180 7.94 20.00 17.37
CA LYS A 180 6.91 19.04 16.95
C LYS A 180 5.82 19.70 16.10
N PHE A 181 5.41 20.93 16.46
CA PHE A 181 4.39 21.67 15.74
C PHE A 181 4.84 22.11 14.34
N VAL A 182 6.08 22.62 14.22
CA VAL A 182 6.65 23.03 12.93
C VAL A 182 6.86 21.83 12.01
N SER A 183 7.35 20.70 12.55
CA SER A 183 7.50 19.45 11.79
C SER A 183 6.16 18.92 11.26
N PHE A 184 5.09 19.02 12.06
CA PHE A 184 3.73 18.65 11.63
C PHE A 184 3.22 19.53 10.48
N ILE A 185 3.37 20.85 10.59
CA ILE A 185 2.98 21.78 9.51
C ILE A 185 3.79 21.51 8.24
N LEU A 186 5.10 21.29 8.35
CA LEU A 186 5.94 20.95 7.20
C LEU A 186 5.46 19.67 6.51
N TYR A 187 5.02 18.66 7.26
CA TYR A 187 4.48 17.42 6.68
C TYR A 187 3.25 17.71 5.81
N ILE A 188 2.30 18.50 6.31
CA ILE A 188 1.10 18.90 5.58
C ILE A 188 1.48 19.69 4.33
N VAL A 189 2.32 20.72 4.47
CA VAL A 189 2.71 21.60 3.35
C VAL A 189 3.38 20.81 2.23
N ILE A 190 4.36 19.95 2.56
CA ILE A 190 5.10 19.17 1.56
C ILE A 190 4.16 18.16 0.87
N THR A 191 3.24 17.56 1.62
CA THR A 191 2.24 16.64 1.06
C THR A 191 1.31 17.37 0.09
N VAL A 192 0.77 18.53 0.48
CA VAL A 192 -0.12 19.34 -0.38
C VAL A 192 0.61 19.82 -1.63
N VAL A 193 1.83 20.33 -1.50
CA VAL A 193 2.65 20.74 -2.65
C VAL A 193 2.93 19.55 -3.56
N GLY A 194 3.28 18.39 -3.01
CA GLY A 194 3.49 17.16 -3.76
C GLY A 194 2.25 16.73 -4.54
N LEU A 195 1.06 16.79 -3.91
CA LEU A 195 -0.22 16.49 -4.56
C LEU A 195 -0.56 17.47 -5.68
N ILE A 196 -0.32 18.78 -5.47
CA ILE A 196 -0.53 19.80 -6.50
C ILE A 196 0.39 19.54 -7.69
N VAL A 197 1.68 19.31 -7.46
CA VAL A 197 2.65 19.02 -8.53
C VAL A 197 2.23 17.75 -9.27
N PHE A 198 1.91 16.67 -8.54
CA PHE A 198 1.46 15.40 -9.13
C PHE A 198 0.20 15.59 -9.99
N ASN A 199 -0.81 16.29 -9.48
CA ASN A 199 -2.07 16.52 -10.20
C ASN A 199 -1.86 17.40 -11.44
N LEU A 200 -1.12 18.51 -11.34
CA LEU A 200 -0.88 19.41 -12.46
C LEU A 200 -0.10 18.73 -13.59
N THR A 201 0.93 17.96 -13.24
CA THR A 201 1.78 17.29 -14.24
C THR A 201 1.08 16.10 -14.87
N THR A 202 0.44 15.25 -14.06
CA THR A 202 -0.32 14.09 -14.55
C THR A 202 -1.53 14.53 -15.36
N GLY A 203 -2.27 15.54 -14.89
CA GLY A 203 -3.41 16.12 -15.57
C GLY A 203 -3.04 16.70 -16.94
N LYS A 204 -2.01 17.55 -17.00
CA LYS A 204 -1.53 18.11 -18.28
C LYS A 204 -1.02 17.04 -19.25
N PHE A 205 -0.34 16.01 -18.74
CA PHE A 205 0.12 14.91 -19.58
C PHE A 205 -1.06 14.09 -20.13
N PHE A 206 -2.10 13.89 -19.31
CA PHE A 206 -3.32 13.22 -19.73
C PHE A 206 -4.08 14.05 -20.78
N GLU A 207 -4.22 15.36 -20.57
CA GLU A 207 -4.82 16.30 -21.55
C GLU A 207 -4.04 16.35 -22.87
N MET A 208 -2.70 16.30 -22.82
CA MET A 208 -1.85 16.27 -24.01
C MET A 208 -2.10 15.02 -24.86
N ILE A 209 -2.28 13.86 -24.24
CA ILE A 209 -2.49 12.59 -24.95
C ILE A 209 -3.96 12.41 -25.35
N TYR A 210 -4.88 12.81 -24.49
CA TYR A 210 -6.32 12.81 -24.72
C TYR A 210 -6.83 14.24 -24.89
N SER A 211 -6.47 14.87 -26.01
CA SER A 211 -6.86 16.26 -26.34
C SER A 211 -8.35 16.45 -26.64
N THR A 212 -9.09 15.34 -26.80
CA THR A 212 -10.52 15.35 -27.09
C THR A 212 -11.21 14.56 -25.99
N SER A 213 -12.23 15.15 -25.37
CA SER A 213 -13.15 14.51 -24.42
C SER A 213 -13.89 13.34 -25.10
N GLN A 214 -13.18 12.25 -25.34
CA GLN A 214 -13.79 10.96 -25.64
C GLN A 214 -14.07 10.35 -24.28
N GLY A 215 -15.31 10.52 -23.80
CA GLY A 215 -15.78 9.73 -22.67
C GLY A 215 -15.53 8.23 -22.92
N ASN A 216 -15.41 7.46 -21.84
CA ASN A 216 -15.24 6.01 -21.91
C ASN A 216 -16.53 5.35 -22.46
N ALA A 217 -16.74 5.41 -23.77
CA ALA A 217 -17.92 4.87 -24.44
C ALA A 217 -17.78 3.36 -24.75
N SER A 218 -16.58 2.81 -24.62
CA SER A 218 -16.28 1.40 -24.90
C SER A 218 -15.23 0.79 -23.95
N LEU A 219 -15.29 -0.53 -23.75
CA LEU A 219 -14.29 -1.31 -22.99
C LEU A 219 -12.87 -1.17 -23.57
N GLN A 220 -12.73 -0.97 -24.89
CA GLN A 220 -11.44 -0.78 -25.54
C GLN A 220 -10.80 0.56 -25.15
N GLN A 221 -11.58 1.63 -25.04
CA GLN A 221 -11.10 2.93 -24.57
C GLN A 221 -10.65 2.85 -23.10
N LEU A 222 -11.42 2.16 -22.25
CA LEU A 222 -11.05 1.92 -20.85
C LEU A 222 -9.71 1.17 -20.73
N THR A 223 -9.51 0.13 -21.54
CA THR A 223 -8.27 -0.65 -21.60
C THR A 223 -7.05 0.22 -21.98
N ASN A 224 -7.21 1.11 -22.97
CA ASN A 224 -6.15 2.03 -23.40
C ASN A 224 -5.82 3.09 -22.33
N VAL A 225 -6.84 3.61 -21.65
CA VAL A 225 -6.66 4.56 -20.54
C VAL A 225 -5.89 3.92 -19.39
N ILE A 226 -6.21 2.67 -19.01
CA ILE A 226 -5.48 1.97 -17.93
C ILE A 226 -4.00 1.79 -18.29
N TRP A 227 -3.67 1.40 -19.52
CA TRP A 227 -2.26 1.29 -19.96
C TRP A 227 -1.49 2.61 -19.85
N LEU A 228 -2.14 3.71 -20.21
CA LEU A 228 -1.54 5.03 -20.11
C LEU A 228 -1.33 5.43 -18.64
N ILE A 229 -2.32 5.20 -17.77
CA ILE A 229 -2.18 5.44 -16.33
C ILE A 229 -1.02 4.61 -15.78
N LEU A 230 -0.93 3.31 -16.14
CA LEU A 230 0.15 2.43 -15.76
C LEU A 230 1.53 2.99 -16.12
N GLY A 231 1.69 3.46 -17.36
CA GLY A 231 2.92 4.12 -17.82
C GLY A 231 3.28 5.36 -16.99
N ILE A 232 2.31 6.20 -16.67
CA ILE A 232 2.50 7.39 -15.84
C ILE A 232 2.89 7.01 -14.41
N THR A 233 2.17 6.07 -13.78
CA THR A 233 2.52 5.58 -12.44
C THR A 233 3.93 5.00 -12.40
N PHE A 234 4.32 4.23 -13.42
CA PHE A 234 5.68 3.68 -13.51
C PHE A 234 6.73 4.78 -13.60
N ALA A 235 6.51 5.80 -14.42
CA ALA A 235 7.41 6.95 -14.53
C ALA A 235 7.57 7.68 -13.18
N TRP A 236 6.48 7.86 -12.43
CA TRP A 236 6.52 8.43 -11.09
C TRP A 236 7.27 7.56 -10.09
N ILE A 237 7.05 6.25 -10.08
CA ILE A 237 7.79 5.31 -9.22
C ILE A 237 9.28 5.40 -9.51
N ALA A 238 9.67 5.43 -10.78
CA ALA A 238 11.07 5.58 -11.19
C ALA A 238 11.65 6.92 -10.72
N LEU A 239 10.92 8.03 -10.92
CA LEU A 239 11.33 9.37 -10.49
C LEU A 239 11.52 9.43 -8.96
N PHE A 240 10.52 9.00 -8.19
CA PHE A 240 10.60 8.97 -6.73
C PHE A 240 11.72 8.08 -6.24
N THR A 241 11.93 6.93 -6.87
CA THR A 241 13.05 6.03 -6.52
C THR A 241 14.41 6.69 -6.73
N VAL A 242 14.61 7.39 -7.84
CA VAL A 242 15.86 8.12 -8.11
C VAL A 242 16.08 9.22 -7.07
N ILE A 243 15.05 10.03 -6.80
CA ILE A 243 15.14 11.12 -5.81
C ILE A 243 15.38 10.55 -4.41
N ASN A 244 14.69 9.48 -4.02
CA ASN A 244 14.85 8.84 -2.72
C ASN A 244 16.26 8.29 -2.53
N ILE A 245 16.82 7.59 -3.53
CA ILE A 245 18.20 7.09 -3.46
C ILE A 245 19.20 8.25 -3.36
N TYR A 246 18.96 9.34 -4.09
CA TYR A 246 19.81 10.53 -4.03
C TYR A 246 19.78 11.20 -2.64
N LEU A 247 18.59 11.40 -2.08
CA LEU A 247 18.42 11.98 -0.73
C LEU A 247 19.01 11.07 0.34
N LEU A 248 18.84 9.74 0.20
CA LEU A 248 19.41 8.76 1.11
C LEU A 248 20.94 8.88 1.15
N LYS A 249 21.60 8.90 -0.02
CA LYS A 249 23.07 8.99 -0.13
C LYS A 249 23.66 10.31 0.37
N ARG A 250 22.95 11.43 0.21
CA ARG A 250 23.54 12.77 0.41
C ARG A 250 23.11 13.48 1.68
N TRP A 251 21.96 13.12 2.25
CA TRP A 251 21.33 13.90 3.32
C TRP A 251 20.86 13.09 4.52
N THR A 252 21.07 11.76 4.54
CA THR A 252 20.89 10.98 5.77
C THR A 252 22.15 10.79 6.60
N GLU A 253 23.28 11.42 6.24
CA GLU A 253 24.49 11.46 7.07
C GLU A 253 24.30 12.31 8.34
N THR A 254 23.63 11.77 9.35
CA THR A 254 23.99 12.10 10.74
C THR A 254 25.26 11.32 11.09
N ILE A 255 26.39 11.98 10.85
CA ILE A 255 27.74 11.74 11.41
C ILE A 255 28.28 10.32 11.25
N ARG A 256 29.21 10.14 10.30
CA ARG A 256 30.30 9.18 10.43
C ARG A 256 31.37 9.73 11.36
#